data_AF-A0A6N7ASA6-F1
#
_entry.id   AF-A0A6N7ASA6-F1
#
_cell.length_a   1.000
_cell.length_b   1.000
_cell.length_c   1.000
_cell.angle_alpha   90.00
_cell.angle_beta   90.00
_cell.angle_gamma   90.00
#
_symmetry.space_group_name_H-M   'P 1'
#
loop_
_entity.id
_entity.type
_entity.pdbx_description
1 polymer ?
#
loop_
_entity_poly.entity_id
_entity_poly.type
_entity_poly.pdbx_seq_one_letter_code
_entity_poly.pdbx_strand_id
1 'polypeptide(L)'
;MLRTVDEIRAQSTSNLQSLLNDILSAANDPRPLMFGDEQEFKAIKGMPFPAEMDACFNPFLDRYIIFIKRIDIIGIKEQDNIAHELGHLWLLFHGLPSENKSSDPDRQASWDTFFSPLRDFMEHAVFYPLIKDKYQIDLYKTGNERLNRFIREQLPNLGNESTQEKLLLVLNYIKYEVEADDPYWLESLHKAYSKKAPDVKNIADSVFLIVKELAGTKDPQSFIAQYCAVLRILDTHFGIPAEKWPIFCFPNK
;
A
#
# COMPACT_ATOMS: atom_id res chain seq x y z
N MET A 1 18.51 16.33 -14.51
CA MET A 1 18.94 15.03 -15.10
C MET A 1 18.61 13.99 -14.06
N LEU A 2 17.94 12.89 -14.43
CA LEU A 2 17.56 11.85 -13.47
C LEU A 2 18.81 11.32 -12.75
N ARG A 3 18.72 11.17 -11.43
CA ARG A 3 19.78 10.59 -10.60
C ARG A 3 19.66 9.07 -10.57
N THR A 4 20.81 8.40 -10.56
CA THR A 4 20.94 6.96 -10.41
C THR A 4 20.71 6.52 -8.97
N VAL A 5 20.37 5.25 -8.78
CA VAL A 5 20.26 4.64 -7.43
C VAL A 5 21.55 4.82 -6.63
N ASP A 6 22.72 4.73 -7.25
CA ASP A 6 24.00 4.81 -6.53
C ASP A 6 24.27 6.21 -5.97
N GLU A 7 23.89 7.26 -6.71
CA GLU A 7 23.95 8.65 -6.22
C GLU A 7 23.04 8.87 -5.01
N ILE A 8 21.87 8.22 -4.99
CA ILE A 8 20.91 8.29 -3.87
C ILE A 8 21.39 7.48 -2.67
N ARG A 9 21.94 6.27 -2.89
CA ARG A 9 22.50 5.42 -1.84
C ARG A 9 23.58 6.15 -1.04
N ALA A 10 24.48 6.87 -1.70
CA ALA A 10 25.56 7.61 -1.06
C ALA A 10 25.07 8.67 -0.04
N GLN A 11 23.80 9.09 -0.14
CA GLN A 11 23.18 10.13 0.69
C GLN A 11 22.10 9.57 1.63
N SER A 12 21.86 8.26 1.60
CA SER A 12 20.77 7.58 2.32
C SER A 12 21.25 6.90 3.61
N THR A 13 20.34 6.66 4.54
CA THR A 13 20.61 5.83 5.73
C THR A 13 20.92 4.37 5.35
N SER A 14 21.65 3.65 6.21
CA SER A 14 21.97 2.22 6.02
C SER A 14 20.73 1.34 5.83
N ASN A 15 19.66 1.68 6.55
CA ASN A 15 18.39 0.98 6.52
C ASN A 15 17.71 1.12 5.15
N LEU A 16 17.66 2.36 4.63
CA LEU A 16 17.10 2.62 3.30
C LEU A 16 17.95 1.99 2.19
N GLN A 17 19.29 2.03 2.31
CA GLN A 17 20.17 1.35 1.38
C GLN A 17 19.92 -0.16 1.34
N SER A 18 19.67 -0.78 2.51
CA SER A 18 19.36 -2.22 2.61
C SER A 18 18.03 -2.55 1.95
N LEU A 19 16.99 -1.74 2.20
CA LEU A 19 15.68 -1.88 1.53
C LEU A 19 15.81 -1.79 0.00
N LEU A 20 16.53 -0.77 -0.49
CA LEU A 20 16.81 -0.57 -1.91
C LEU A 20 17.48 -1.80 -2.53
N ASN A 21 18.50 -2.35 -1.86
CA ASN A 21 19.22 -3.52 -2.36
C ASN A 21 18.33 -4.76 -2.43
N ASP A 22 17.53 -5.00 -1.40
CA ASP A 22 16.67 -6.16 -1.34
C ASP A 22 15.55 -6.10 -2.38
N ILE A 23 14.94 -4.93 -2.59
CA ILE A 23 13.93 -4.75 -3.64
C ILE A 23 14.54 -4.96 -5.03
N LEU A 24 15.69 -4.33 -5.31
CA LEU A 24 16.35 -4.46 -6.61
C LEU A 24 16.82 -5.89 -6.88
N SER A 25 17.29 -6.59 -5.85
CA SER A 25 17.69 -7.99 -5.96
C SER A 25 16.48 -8.93 -6.14
N ALA A 26 15.36 -8.65 -5.50
CA ALA A 26 14.14 -9.48 -5.58
C ALA A 26 13.38 -9.28 -6.90
N ALA A 27 13.44 -8.06 -7.46
CA ALA A 27 12.72 -7.70 -8.67
C ALA A 27 13.09 -8.55 -9.88
N ASN A 28 14.39 -8.88 -10.03
CA ASN A 28 14.97 -9.42 -11.26
C ASN A 28 14.47 -8.72 -12.54
N ASP A 29 14.05 -7.45 -12.41
CA ASP A 29 13.49 -6.66 -13.49
C ASP A 29 14.63 -5.86 -14.13
N PRO A 30 14.82 -5.96 -15.46
CA PRO A 30 15.93 -5.30 -16.14
C PRO A 30 15.77 -3.78 -16.26
N ARG A 31 14.59 -3.21 -15.91
CA ARG A 31 14.37 -1.77 -15.98
C ARG A 31 15.23 -1.04 -14.93
N PRO A 32 16.01 -0.02 -15.32
CA PRO A 32 16.71 0.83 -14.38
C PRO A 32 15.74 1.55 -13.44
N LEU A 33 16.12 1.66 -12.18
CA LEU A 33 15.50 2.54 -11.20
C LEU A 33 16.25 3.87 -11.19
N MET A 34 15.51 4.96 -11.28
CA MET A 34 16.00 6.34 -11.33
C MET A 34 15.17 7.23 -10.40
N PHE A 35 15.73 8.38 -10.04
CA PHE A 35 15.06 9.35 -9.20
C PHE A 35 15.02 10.74 -9.87
N GLY A 36 13.90 11.45 -9.76
CA GLY A 36 13.70 12.78 -10.32
C GLY A 36 13.10 13.77 -9.32
N ASP A 37 13.10 15.06 -9.66
CA ASP A 37 12.54 16.14 -8.84
C ASP A 37 11.21 16.73 -9.38
N GLU A 38 10.68 17.75 -8.72
CA GLU A 38 9.46 18.46 -9.14
C GLU A 38 9.56 19.08 -10.55
N GLN A 39 10.72 19.63 -10.93
CA GLN A 39 10.92 20.21 -12.26
C GLN A 39 10.86 19.12 -13.33
N GLU A 40 11.48 17.98 -13.06
CA GLU A 40 11.45 16.82 -13.95
C GLU A 40 10.07 16.17 -14.01
N PHE A 41 9.37 16.07 -12.88
CA PHE A 41 7.98 15.63 -12.87
C PHE A 41 7.12 16.52 -13.78
N LYS A 42 7.26 17.85 -13.66
CA LYS A 42 6.51 18.80 -14.50
C LYS A 42 6.87 18.70 -15.97
N ALA A 43 8.15 18.54 -16.28
CA ALA A 43 8.62 18.36 -17.65
C ALA A 43 8.03 17.10 -18.30
N ILE A 44 7.91 16.00 -17.54
CA ILE A 44 7.47 14.72 -18.10
C ILE A 44 5.94 14.56 -18.07
N LYS A 45 5.27 15.03 -17.00
CA LYS A 45 3.81 14.90 -16.84
C LYS A 45 3.01 16.08 -17.39
N GLY A 46 3.67 17.21 -17.68
CA GLY A 46 2.99 18.43 -18.16
C GLY A 46 2.14 19.13 -17.10
N MET A 47 2.31 18.78 -15.82
CA MET A 47 1.54 19.33 -14.69
C MET A 47 2.45 19.55 -13.47
N PRO A 48 2.14 20.49 -12.56
CA PRO A 48 2.95 20.71 -11.36
C PRO A 48 2.96 19.47 -10.45
N PHE A 49 4.03 19.33 -9.65
CA PHE A 49 4.08 18.30 -8.61
C PHE A 49 2.95 18.54 -7.60
N PRO A 50 2.22 17.50 -7.15
CA PRO A 50 1.09 17.68 -6.24
C PRO A 50 1.51 18.33 -4.92
N ALA A 51 0.84 19.42 -4.52
CA ALA A 51 1.25 20.23 -3.36
C ALA A 51 1.21 19.46 -2.02
N GLU A 52 0.32 18.48 -1.91
CA GLU A 52 0.12 17.66 -0.71
C GLU A 52 0.98 16.38 -0.68
N MET A 53 1.79 16.15 -1.73
CA MET A 53 2.70 15.02 -1.80
C MET A 53 4.15 15.49 -1.67
N ASP A 54 4.98 14.63 -1.09
CA ASP A 54 6.42 14.85 -0.99
C ASP A 54 7.23 13.85 -1.87
N ALA A 55 6.62 12.75 -2.30
CA ALA A 55 7.13 11.83 -3.32
C ALA A 55 5.99 11.19 -4.15
N CYS A 56 6.33 10.61 -5.30
CA CYS A 56 5.45 9.72 -6.07
C CYS A 56 6.24 8.74 -6.97
N PHE A 57 5.76 7.51 -7.08
CA PHE A 57 6.28 6.47 -7.95
C PHE A 57 5.60 6.50 -9.31
N ASN A 58 6.39 6.35 -10.36
CA ASN A 58 5.91 6.45 -11.72
C ASN A 58 6.67 5.51 -12.68
N PRO A 59 5.99 4.49 -13.21
CA PRO A 59 6.60 3.56 -14.16
C PRO A 59 6.54 4.15 -15.58
N PHE A 60 7.70 4.45 -16.16
CA PHE A 60 7.81 4.75 -17.60
C PHE A 60 8.21 3.50 -18.37
N LEU A 61 7.81 3.42 -19.65
CA LEU A 61 8.22 2.33 -20.54
C LEU A 61 9.74 2.37 -20.71
N ASP A 62 10.44 1.36 -20.17
CA ASP A 62 11.91 1.20 -20.08
C ASP A 62 12.56 1.56 -18.74
N ARG A 63 11.89 2.22 -17.79
CA ARG A 63 12.51 2.64 -16.52
C ARG A 63 11.50 2.89 -15.40
N TYR A 64 11.95 2.71 -14.17
CA TYR A 64 11.22 3.12 -12.98
C TYR A 64 11.73 4.45 -12.49
N ILE A 65 10.83 5.41 -12.27
CA ILE A 65 11.21 6.71 -11.72
C ILE A 65 10.45 6.98 -10.44
N ILE A 66 11.19 7.27 -9.37
CA ILE A 66 10.65 7.82 -8.13
C ILE A 66 10.89 9.33 -8.17
N PHE A 67 9.82 10.12 -8.11
CA PHE A 67 9.94 11.56 -8.03
C PHE A 67 9.84 12.02 -6.58
N ILE A 68 10.74 12.89 -6.15
CA ILE A 68 10.75 13.52 -4.83
C ILE A 68 10.61 15.03 -5.01
N LYS A 69 9.99 15.73 -4.07
CA LYS A 69 9.86 17.19 -4.10
C LYS A 69 11.20 17.92 -4.35
N ARG A 70 12.28 17.44 -3.73
CA ARG A 70 13.66 17.90 -3.94
C ARG A 70 14.64 16.75 -3.75
N ILE A 71 15.57 16.59 -4.68
CA ILE A 71 16.52 15.44 -4.69
C ILE A 71 17.96 15.83 -4.35
N ASP A 72 18.31 17.12 -4.48
CA ASP A 72 19.67 17.61 -4.18
C ASP A 72 20.03 17.48 -2.71
N ILE A 73 19.02 17.41 -1.83
CA ILE A 73 19.17 17.22 -0.39
C ILE A 73 18.08 16.24 0.04
N ILE A 74 18.46 15.02 0.40
CA ILE A 74 17.52 14.02 0.91
C ILE A 74 17.51 14.10 2.44
N GLY A 75 16.47 14.73 2.98
CA GLY A 75 16.22 14.80 4.43
C GLY A 75 15.55 13.53 4.97
N ILE A 76 15.38 13.46 6.29
CA ILE A 76 14.76 12.30 6.96
C ILE A 76 13.32 12.08 6.46
N LYS A 77 12.55 13.15 6.26
CA LYS A 77 11.17 13.05 5.78
C LYS A 77 11.12 12.49 4.36
N GLU A 78 12.01 12.95 3.50
CA GLU A 78 12.14 12.46 2.13
C GLU A 78 12.57 11.00 2.09
N GLN A 79 13.36 10.51 3.06
CA GLN A 79 13.70 9.08 3.16
C GLN A 79 12.50 8.19 3.50
N ASP A 80 11.62 8.64 4.40
CA ASP A 80 10.36 7.95 4.69
C ASP A 80 9.50 7.91 3.40
N ASN A 81 9.45 9.02 2.65
CA ASN A 81 8.74 9.06 1.37
C ASN A 81 9.38 8.17 0.28
N ILE A 82 10.71 8.08 0.20
CA ILE A 82 11.40 7.15 -0.71
C ILE A 82 11.03 5.71 -0.35
N ALA A 83 11.02 5.35 0.93
CA ALA A 83 10.66 4.01 1.38
C ALA A 83 9.19 3.68 1.07
N HIS A 84 8.28 4.65 1.18
CA HIS A 84 6.89 4.53 0.73
C HIS A 84 6.82 4.22 -0.78
N GLU A 85 7.51 4.99 -1.63
CA GLU A 85 7.50 4.76 -3.08
C GLU A 85 8.17 3.45 -3.51
N LEU A 86 9.19 3.02 -2.77
CA LEU A 86 9.79 1.71 -2.94
C LEU A 86 8.82 0.57 -2.58
N GLY A 87 7.84 0.82 -1.70
CA GLY A 87 6.72 -0.08 -1.45
C GLY A 87 5.81 -0.27 -2.65
N HIS A 88 5.46 0.82 -3.32
CA HIS A 88 4.71 0.75 -4.59
C HIS A 88 5.47 -0.06 -5.65
N LEU A 89 6.79 0.14 -5.74
CA LEU A 89 7.64 -0.63 -6.63
C LEU A 89 7.70 -2.11 -6.23
N TRP A 90 7.82 -2.43 -4.94
CA TRP A 90 7.82 -3.80 -4.43
C TRP A 90 6.52 -4.52 -4.78
N LEU A 91 5.36 -3.90 -4.55
CA LEU A 91 4.05 -4.44 -4.92
C LEU A 91 3.95 -4.69 -6.43
N LEU A 92 4.46 -3.75 -7.25
CA LEU A 92 4.50 -3.89 -8.70
C LEU A 92 5.35 -5.10 -9.13
N PHE A 93 6.51 -5.30 -8.53
CA PHE A 93 7.37 -6.47 -8.80
C PHE A 93 6.76 -7.79 -8.34
N HIS A 94 5.92 -7.78 -7.31
CA HIS A 94 5.17 -8.95 -6.86
C HIS A 94 3.89 -9.19 -7.69
N GLY A 95 3.75 -8.49 -8.81
CA GLY A 95 2.72 -8.76 -9.80
C GLY A 95 1.38 -8.10 -9.50
N LEU A 96 1.34 -7.08 -8.63
CA LEU A 96 0.22 -6.16 -8.51
C LEU A 96 0.45 -4.96 -9.45
N PRO A 97 0.05 -5.02 -10.73
CA PRO A 97 0.21 -3.88 -11.63
C PRO A 97 -0.55 -2.67 -11.10
N SER A 98 -0.04 -1.48 -11.39
CA SER A 98 -0.88 -0.29 -11.34
C SER A 98 -2.01 -0.47 -12.35
N GLU A 99 -3.26 -0.57 -11.90
CA GLU A 99 -4.34 -0.68 -12.87
C GLU A 99 -4.53 0.64 -13.61
N ASN A 100 -4.73 0.54 -14.92
CA ASN A 100 -5.03 1.69 -15.76
C ASN A 100 -6.41 2.22 -15.39
N LYS A 101 -6.52 3.54 -15.23
CA LYS A 101 -7.82 4.20 -15.10
C LYS A 101 -8.72 3.77 -16.27
N SER A 102 -9.91 3.28 -15.95
CA SER A 102 -10.91 2.88 -16.94
C SER A 102 -11.57 4.12 -17.53
N SER A 103 -11.78 4.14 -18.84
CA SER A 103 -12.61 5.16 -19.49
C SER A 103 -14.12 4.95 -19.27
N ASP A 104 -14.51 3.77 -18.79
CA ASP A 104 -15.86 3.46 -18.32
C ASP A 104 -16.03 3.96 -16.86
N PRO A 105 -16.94 4.92 -16.61
CA PRO A 105 -17.17 5.50 -15.28
C PRO A 105 -17.68 4.51 -14.23
N ASP A 106 -18.51 3.54 -14.59
CA ASP A 106 -19.07 2.57 -13.64
C ASP A 106 -18.00 1.56 -13.21
N ARG A 107 -17.14 1.18 -14.17
CA ARG A 107 -15.95 0.39 -13.88
C ARG A 107 -14.97 1.14 -13.01
N GLN A 108 -14.71 2.42 -13.30
CA GLN A 108 -13.80 3.25 -12.50
C GLN A 108 -14.35 3.46 -11.08
N ALA A 109 -15.63 3.77 -10.93
CA ALA A 109 -16.27 3.94 -9.62
C ALA A 109 -16.17 2.65 -8.78
N SER A 110 -16.32 1.49 -9.42
CA SER A 110 -16.19 0.21 -8.74
C SER A 110 -14.74 -0.12 -8.37
N TRP A 111 -13.79 0.23 -9.24
CA TRP A 111 -12.37 0.16 -8.93
C TRP A 111 -12.02 1.00 -7.71
N ASP A 112 -12.51 2.24 -7.67
CA ASP A 112 -12.28 3.17 -6.56
C ASP A 112 -12.99 2.72 -5.27
N THR A 113 -14.09 1.97 -5.39
CA THR A 113 -14.85 1.43 -4.25
C THR A 113 -14.18 0.21 -3.63
N PHE A 114 -13.79 -0.76 -4.46
CA PHE A 114 -13.36 -2.07 -3.98
C PHE A 114 -11.84 -2.25 -4.04
N PHE A 115 -11.18 -1.82 -5.11
CA PHE A 115 -9.80 -2.21 -5.38
C PHE A 115 -8.76 -1.17 -4.98
N SER A 116 -9.02 0.13 -5.20
CA SER A 116 -8.10 1.17 -4.74
C SER A 116 -7.87 1.09 -3.23
N PRO A 117 -8.92 0.98 -2.37
CA PRO A 117 -8.72 0.84 -0.94
C PRO A 117 -7.99 -0.44 -0.56
N LEU A 118 -8.21 -1.54 -1.31
CA LEU A 118 -7.53 -2.82 -1.08
C LEU A 118 -6.05 -2.79 -1.45
N ARG A 119 -5.68 -2.05 -2.50
CA ARG A 119 -4.29 -1.86 -2.90
C ARG A 119 -3.55 -1.01 -1.87
N ASP A 120 -4.13 0.13 -1.48
CA ASP A 120 -3.57 0.99 -0.44
C ASP A 120 -3.44 0.20 0.87
N PHE A 121 -4.44 -0.62 1.17
CA PHE A 121 -4.42 -1.56 2.28
C PHE A 121 -3.26 -2.57 2.19
N MET A 122 -2.95 -3.15 1.03
CA MET A 122 -1.81 -4.08 0.90
C MET A 122 -0.48 -3.42 1.23
N GLU A 123 -0.30 -2.15 0.87
CA GLU A 123 0.91 -1.43 1.26
C GLU A 123 1.03 -1.37 2.80
N HIS A 124 -0.05 -1.00 3.48
CA HIS A 124 -0.10 -0.92 4.93
C HIS A 124 -0.04 -2.28 5.63
N ALA A 125 -0.67 -3.30 5.07
CA ALA A 125 -0.91 -4.58 5.74
C ALA A 125 0.20 -5.60 5.50
N VAL A 126 0.89 -5.49 4.38
CA VAL A 126 1.88 -6.46 3.90
C VAL A 126 3.27 -5.83 3.87
N PHE A 127 3.42 -4.69 3.20
CA PHE A 127 4.74 -4.10 2.97
C PHE A 127 5.24 -3.29 4.16
N TYR A 128 4.39 -2.45 4.77
CA TYR A 128 4.78 -1.59 5.88
C TYR A 128 5.34 -2.36 7.10
N PRO A 129 4.72 -3.45 7.58
CA PRO A 129 5.27 -4.21 8.70
C PRO A 129 6.61 -4.85 8.34
N LEU A 130 6.74 -5.36 7.11
CA LEU A 130 8.01 -5.90 6.61
C LEU A 130 9.11 -4.86 6.69
N ILE A 131 8.87 -3.62 6.22
CA ILE A 131 9.93 -2.61 6.23
C ILE A 131 10.24 -2.06 7.62
N LYS A 132 9.22 -1.95 8.47
CA LYS A 132 9.36 -1.50 9.85
C LYS A 132 10.16 -2.51 10.65
N ASP A 133 9.80 -3.79 10.60
CA ASP A 133 10.45 -4.84 11.39
C ASP A 133 11.84 -5.18 10.84
N LYS A 134 11.98 -5.26 9.52
CA LYS A 134 13.24 -5.71 8.89
C LYS A 134 14.26 -4.59 8.72
N TYR A 135 13.81 -3.38 8.39
CA TYR A 135 14.71 -2.25 8.12
C TYR A 135 14.57 -1.13 9.14
N GLN A 136 13.70 -1.23 10.15
CA GLN A 136 13.51 -0.16 11.16
C GLN A 136 13.14 1.19 10.53
N ILE A 137 12.44 1.14 9.40
CA ILE A 137 11.89 2.32 8.74
C ILE A 137 10.42 2.41 9.11
N ASP A 138 10.12 3.29 10.05
CA ASP A 138 8.75 3.63 10.38
C ASP A 138 8.30 4.78 9.47
N LEU A 139 7.63 4.44 8.36
CA LEU A 139 7.02 5.38 7.42
C LEU A 139 6.06 6.36 8.06
N TYR A 140 5.54 6.03 9.24
CA TYR A 140 4.33 6.67 9.73
C TYR A 140 4.44 7.26 11.13
N LYS A 141 5.39 6.84 11.97
CA LYS A 141 5.73 7.29 13.36
C LYS A 141 4.56 7.50 14.32
N THR A 142 3.34 7.25 13.88
CA THR A 142 2.06 7.72 14.44
C THR A 142 1.00 6.63 14.38
N GLY A 143 1.36 5.37 14.10
CA GLY A 143 0.40 4.25 14.00
C GLY A 143 -0.55 4.20 15.21
N ASN A 144 0.00 4.32 16.43
CA ASN A 144 -0.77 4.40 17.67
C ASN A 144 -1.63 5.67 17.78
N GLU A 145 -1.15 6.83 17.33
CA GLU A 145 -1.93 8.09 17.34
C GLU A 145 -3.10 8.03 16.36
N ARG A 146 -2.88 7.46 15.17
CA ARG A 146 -3.92 7.23 14.16
C ARG A 146 -4.94 6.22 14.65
N LEU A 147 -4.50 5.13 15.27
CA LEU A 147 -5.39 4.14 15.88
C LEU A 147 -6.23 4.76 17.00
N ASN A 148 -5.62 5.51 17.91
CA ASN A 148 -6.32 6.23 18.97
C ASN A 148 -7.37 7.18 18.38
N ARG A 149 -6.99 8.00 17.39
CA ARG A 149 -7.92 8.90 16.69
C ARG A 149 -9.08 8.13 16.05
N PHE A 150 -8.78 7.05 15.35
CA PHE A 150 -9.79 6.20 14.70
C PHE A 150 -10.79 5.63 15.71
N ILE A 151 -10.30 5.08 16.83
CA ILE A 151 -11.13 4.54 17.92
C ILE A 151 -12.02 5.62 18.56
N ARG A 152 -11.49 6.84 18.74
CA ARG A 152 -12.21 7.91 19.44
C ARG A 152 -13.17 8.70 18.55
N GLU A 153 -12.85 8.85 17.27
CA GLU A 153 -13.52 9.81 16.38
C GLU A 153 -14.30 9.14 15.25
N GLN A 154 -13.86 7.98 14.75
CA GLN A 154 -14.49 7.35 13.58
C GLN A 154 -15.39 6.18 13.98
N LEU A 155 -14.85 5.23 14.75
CA LEU A 155 -15.57 4.04 15.25
C LEU A 155 -16.88 4.34 16.00
N PRO A 156 -17.00 5.40 16.83
CA PRO A 156 -18.25 5.68 17.55
C PRO A 156 -19.42 6.09 16.65
N ASN A 157 -19.11 6.63 15.46
CA ASN A 157 -20.08 7.14 14.49
C ASN A 157 -20.61 6.06 13.53
N LEU A 158 -20.23 4.81 13.75
CA LEU A 158 -20.69 3.66 12.97
C LEU A 158 -22.17 3.32 13.26
N GLY A 159 -22.98 3.37 12.19
CA GLY A 159 -24.35 2.87 12.15
C GLY A 159 -24.94 2.92 10.73
N ASN A 160 -25.56 1.82 10.30
CA ASN A 160 -26.15 1.61 8.96
C ASN A 160 -25.15 1.83 7.80
N GLU A 161 -23.99 1.21 7.90
CA GLU A 161 -22.92 1.31 6.91
C GLU A 161 -23.35 0.74 5.55
N SER A 162 -23.08 1.49 4.49
CA SER A 162 -23.06 0.98 3.12
C SER A 162 -22.03 -0.14 2.95
N THR A 163 -22.16 -0.95 1.89
CA THR A 163 -21.18 -2.00 1.54
C THR A 163 -19.75 -1.46 1.48
N GLN A 164 -19.56 -0.25 0.95
CA GLN A 164 -18.26 0.41 0.86
C GLN A 164 -17.69 0.76 2.24
N GLU A 165 -18.51 1.34 3.12
CA GLU A 165 -18.08 1.69 4.48
C GLU A 165 -17.72 0.44 5.28
N LYS A 166 -18.49 -0.65 5.14
CA LYS A 166 -18.14 -1.94 5.77
C LYS A 166 -16.81 -2.49 5.27
N LEU A 167 -16.55 -2.43 3.96
CA LEU A 167 -15.25 -2.83 3.40
C LEU A 167 -14.13 -1.98 4.01
N LEU A 168 -14.26 -0.65 4.02
CA LEU A 168 -13.27 0.25 4.62
C LEU A 168 -13.01 -0.06 6.09
N LEU A 169 -14.03 -0.48 6.84
CA LEU A 169 -13.86 -0.90 8.24
C LEU A 169 -13.12 -2.22 8.39
N VAL A 170 -13.38 -3.20 7.52
CA VAL A 170 -12.58 -4.44 7.48
C VAL A 170 -11.11 -4.10 7.25
N LEU A 171 -10.81 -3.23 6.27
CA LEU A 171 -9.45 -2.86 5.92
C LEU A 171 -8.77 -2.03 7.00
N ASN A 172 -9.48 -1.10 7.63
CA ASN A 172 -8.97 -0.32 8.74
C ASN A 172 -8.66 -1.20 9.96
N TYR A 173 -9.52 -2.17 10.28
CA TYR A 173 -9.23 -3.12 11.35
C TYR A 173 -7.90 -3.82 11.11
N ILE A 174 -7.72 -4.46 9.94
CA ILE A 174 -6.50 -5.20 9.63
C ILE A 174 -5.28 -4.27 9.57
N LYS A 175 -5.43 -3.08 8.97
CA LYS A 175 -4.37 -2.06 8.94
C LYS A 175 -3.87 -1.76 10.35
N TYR A 176 -4.79 -1.48 11.29
CA TYR A 176 -4.39 -1.14 12.65
C TYR A 176 -3.88 -2.34 13.44
N GLU A 177 -4.33 -3.56 13.15
CA GLU A 177 -3.75 -4.80 13.69
C GLU A 177 -2.26 -4.95 13.37
N VAL A 178 -1.82 -4.46 12.19
CA VAL A 178 -0.40 -4.56 11.80
C VAL A 178 0.43 -3.32 12.14
N GLU A 179 -0.19 -2.13 12.16
CA GLU A 179 0.54 -0.88 12.34
C GLU A 179 0.83 -0.55 13.81
N ALA A 180 -0.02 -1.00 14.72
CA ALA A 180 0.02 -0.59 16.11
C ALA A 180 1.08 -1.35 16.91
N ASP A 181 1.89 -0.60 17.66
CA ASP A 181 2.92 -1.15 18.55
C ASP A 181 2.45 -1.28 19.99
N ASP A 182 1.40 -0.53 20.36
CA ASP A 182 0.91 -0.47 21.74
C ASP A 182 -0.20 -1.51 21.97
N PRO A 183 0.03 -2.53 22.81
CA PRO A 183 -0.97 -3.55 23.12
C PRO A 183 -2.27 -2.99 23.69
N TYR A 184 -2.22 -1.85 24.39
CA TYR A 184 -3.42 -1.21 24.96
C TYR A 184 -4.36 -0.72 23.86
N TRP A 185 -3.82 -0.09 22.81
CA TRP A 185 -4.62 0.43 21.70
C TRP A 185 -5.17 -0.69 20.82
N LEU A 186 -4.38 -1.76 20.62
CA LEU A 186 -4.85 -2.98 19.95
C LEU A 186 -6.01 -3.65 20.71
N GLU A 187 -5.88 -3.81 22.03
CA GLU A 187 -6.98 -4.36 22.84
C GLU A 187 -8.23 -3.46 22.78
N SER A 188 -8.02 -2.14 22.75
CA SER A 188 -9.11 -1.17 22.60
C SER A 188 -9.81 -1.29 21.25
N LEU A 189 -9.05 -1.53 20.17
CA LEU A 189 -9.59 -1.81 18.83
C LEU A 189 -10.48 -3.06 18.84
N HIS A 190 -9.96 -4.18 19.38
CA HIS A 190 -10.69 -5.45 19.48
C HIS A 190 -12.01 -5.29 20.24
N LYS A 191 -11.97 -4.59 21.38
CA LYS A 191 -13.16 -4.31 22.20
C LYS A 191 -14.17 -3.45 21.45
N ALA A 192 -13.71 -2.41 20.76
CA ALA A 192 -14.58 -1.51 20.01
C ALA A 192 -15.32 -2.26 18.90
N TYR A 193 -14.60 -3.01 18.07
CA TYR A 193 -15.20 -3.80 16.97
C TYR A 193 -16.11 -4.93 17.47
N SER A 194 -15.71 -5.66 18.51
CA SER A 194 -16.54 -6.74 19.07
C SER A 194 -17.90 -6.24 19.56
N LYS A 195 -17.97 -4.98 20.02
CA LYS A 195 -19.20 -4.36 20.50
C LYS A 195 -20.04 -3.72 19.38
N LYS A 196 -19.39 -3.09 18.39
CA LYS A 196 -20.05 -2.21 17.41
C LYS A 196 -20.19 -2.83 16.02
N ALA A 197 -19.24 -3.65 15.59
CA ALA A 197 -19.17 -4.22 14.26
C ALA A 197 -18.63 -5.67 14.30
N PRO A 198 -19.33 -6.60 15.00
CA PRO A 198 -18.86 -7.98 15.17
C PRO A 198 -18.80 -8.75 13.85
N ASP A 199 -19.67 -8.44 12.89
CA ASP A 199 -19.62 -8.97 11.52
C ASP A 199 -18.34 -8.54 10.81
N VAL A 200 -18.01 -7.25 10.87
CA VAL A 200 -16.78 -6.70 10.29
C VAL A 200 -15.54 -7.35 10.90
N LYS A 201 -15.53 -7.53 12.23
CA LYS A 201 -14.42 -8.22 12.92
C LYS A 201 -14.24 -9.65 12.41
N ASN A 202 -15.33 -10.41 12.29
CA ASN A 202 -15.26 -11.80 11.80
C ASN A 202 -14.73 -11.89 10.37
N ILE A 203 -15.14 -10.96 9.50
CA ILE A 203 -14.61 -10.87 8.12
C ILE A 203 -13.12 -10.52 8.17
N ALA A 204 -12.74 -9.52 8.95
CA ALA A 204 -11.36 -9.09 9.07
C ALA A 204 -10.44 -10.20 9.58
N ASP A 205 -10.85 -10.91 10.64
CA ASP A 205 -10.10 -12.04 11.20
C ASP A 205 -9.92 -13.16 10.15
N SER A 206 -10.90 -13.39 9.28
CA SER A 206 -10.81 -14.40 8.21
C SER A 206 -9.82 -14.04 7.09
N VAL A 207 -9.61 -12.74 6.86
CA VAL A 207 -8.67 -12.22 5.86
C VAL A 207 -7.25 -12.09 6.45
N PHE A 208 -7.15 -11.76 7.74
CA PHE A 208 -5.90 -11.40 8.41
C PHE A 208 -4.79 -12.45 8.29
N LEU A 209 -5.14 -13.74 8.38
CA LEU A 209 -4.16 -14.82 8.27
C LEU A 209 -3.46 -14.82 6.90
N ILE A 210 -4.22 -14.66 5.82
CA ILE A 210 -3.67 -14.62 4.44
C ILE A 210 -2.81 -13.37 4.25
N VAL A 211 -3.24 -12.24 4.82
CA VAL A 211 -2.47 -10.98 4.78
C VAL A 211 -1.11 -11.12 5.46
N LYS A 212 -1.04 -11.84 6.58
CA LYS A 212 0.25 -12.14 7.23
C LYS A 212 1.15 -13.03 6.38
N GLU A 213 0.59 -14.00 5.67
CA GLU A 213 1.34 -14.89 4.77
C GLU A 213 1.88 -14.14 3.53
N LEU A 214 1.13 -13.15 3.03
CA LEU A 214 1.55 -12.32 1.90
C LEU A 214 2.88 -11.60 2.17
N ALA A 215 3.15 -11.16 3.39
CA ALA A 215 4.38 -10.41 3.73
C ALA A 215 5.66 -11.24 3.56
N GLY A 216 5.55 -12.57 3.66
CA GLY A 216 6.66 -13.50 3.45
C GLY A 216 6.77 -14.06 2.02
N THR A 217 5.80 -13.75 1.15
CA THR A 217 5.70 -14.40 -0.16
C THR A 217 6.57 -13.69 -1.19
N LYS A 218 7.61 -14.38 -1.68
CA LYS A 218 8.58 -13.84 -2.65
C LYS A 218 8.24 -14.17 -4.11
N ASP A 219 7.52 -15.25 -4.34
CA ASP A 219 7.14 -15.69 -5.68
C ASP A 219 5.92 -14.88 -6.17
N PRO A 220 6.02 -14.13 -7.28
CA PRO A 220 4.92 -13.28 -7.75
C PRO A 220 3.64 -14.06 -8.05
N GLN A 221 3.72 -15.29 -8.57
CA GLN A 221 2.53 -16.10 -8.85
C GLN A 221 1.81 -16.49 -7.57
N SER A 222 2.56 -16.94 -6.56
CA SER A 222 2.05 -17.27 -5.23
C SER A 222 1.49 -16.04 -4.53
N PHE A 223 2.13 -14.88 -4.68
CA PHE A 223 1.67 -13.61 -4.13
C PHE A 223 0.32 -13.21 -4.73
N ILE A 224 0.21 -13.21 -6.07
CA ILE A 224 -1.05 -12.93 -6.77
C ILE A 224 -2.15 -13.93 -6.34
N ALA A 225 -1.83 -15.22 -6.23
CA ALA A 225 -2.81 -16.24 -5.84
C ALA A 225 -3.38 -15.99 -4.44
N GLN A 226 -2.52 -15.68 -3.45
CA GLN A 226 -2.94 -15.34 -2.09
C GLN A 226 -3.70 -14.01 -2.05
N TYR A 227 -3.27 -13.00 -2.81
CA TYR A 227 -3.99 -11.74 -2.92
C TYR A 227 -5.40 -11.95 -3.51
N CYS A 228 -5.54 -12.73 -4.58
CA CYS A 228 -6.85 -13.08 -5.12
C CYS A 228 -7.68 -13.94 -4.14
N ALA A 229 -7.05 -14.70 -3.23
CA ALA A 229 -7.77 -15.39 -2.16
C ALA A 229 -8.37 -14.40 -1.13
N VAL A 230 -7.64 -13.34 -0.77
CA VAL A 230 -8.18 -12.22 0.01
C VAL A 230 -9.39 -11.60 -0.69
N LEU A 231 -9.27 -11.31 -1.99
CA LEU A 231 -10.37 -10.76 -2.78
C LEU A 231 -11.60 -11.68 -2.80
N ARG A 232 -11.41 -13.00 -2.88
CA ARG A 232 -12.51 -13.98 -2.85
C ARG A 232 -13.26 -13.98 -1.52
N ILE A 233 -12.55 -13.90 -0.41
CA ILE A 233 -13.18 -13.81 0.91
C ILE A 233 -14.02 -12.53 0.99
N LEU A 234 -13.45 -11.40 0.59
CA LEU A 234 -14.18 -10.13 0.58
C LEU A 234 -15.39 -10.18 -0.36
N ASP A 235 -15.25 -10.78 -1.55
CA ASP A 235 -16.36 -10.99 -2.48
C ASP A 235 -17.50 -11.80 -1.87
N THR A 236 -17.20 -12.88 -1.11
CA THR A 236 -18.26 -13.66 -0.44
C THR A 236 -19.10 -12.85 0.54
N HIS A 237 -18.57 -11.73 1.04
CA HIS A 237 -19.24 -10.85 2.01
C HIS A 237 -19.83 -9.58 1.39
N PHE A 238 -19.24 -9.07 0.29
CA PHE A 238 -19.59 -7.78 -0.30
C PHE A 238 -20.19 -7.85 -1.70
N GLY A 239 -20.09 -9.00 -2.40
CA GLY A 239 -20.64 -9.22 -3.73
C GLY A 239 -19.99 -8.35 -4.80
N ILE A 240 -18.70 -8.58 -5.06
CA ILE A 240 -17.90 -7.88 -6.06
C ILE A 240 -18.21 -8.47 -7.45
N PRO A 241 -18.85 -7.71 -8.37
CA PRO A 241 -19.22 -8.24 -9.69
C PRO A 241 -18.01 -8.68 -10.52
N ALA A 242 -18.08 -9.87 -11.13
CA ALA A 242 -16.96 -10.54 -11.80
C ALA A 242 -16.29 -9.71 -12.90
N GLU A 243 -17.05 -8.90 -13.62
CA GLU A 243 -16.59 -8.00 -14.69
C GLU A 243 -15.75 -6.82 -14.18
N LYS A 244 -15.71 -6.63 -12.86
CA LYS A 244 -15.00 -5.54 -12.18
C LYS A 244 -13.75 -6.02 -11.45
N TRP A 245 -13.49 -7.33 -11.44
CA TRP A 245 -12.31 -7.92 -10.81
C TRP A 245 -11.02 -7.58 -11.58
N PRO A 246 -9.86 -7.53 -10.91
CA PRO A 246 -8.60 -7.21 -11.55
C PRO A 246 -8.24 -8.34 -12.53
N ILE A 247 -7.76 -7.96 -13.71
CA ILE A 247 -7.50 -8.90 -14.82
C ILE A 247 -6.54 -10.02 -14.40
N PHE A 248 -5.56 -9.71 -13.54
CA PHE A 248 -4.57 -10.69 -13.06
C PHE A 248 -5.16 -11.80 -12.19
N CYS A 249 -6.38 -11.65 -11.67
CA CYS A 249 -7.09 -12.73 -10.98
C CYS A 249 -7.75 -13.74 -11.95
N PHE A 250 -7.67 -13.51 -13.27
CA PHE A 250 -8.12 -14.43 -14.31
C PHE A 250 -7.02 -14.71 -15.34
N PRO A 251 -5.93 -15.40 -14.97
CA PRO A 251 -4.78 -15.60 -15.86
C PRO A 251 -5.05 -16.45 -17.13
N ASN A 252 -6.28 -16.96 -17.32
CA ASN A 252 -6.67 -17.86 -18.41
C ASN A 252 -7.93 -17.39 -19.18
N LYS A 253 -8.17 -16.09 -19.31
CA LYS A 253 -9.18 -15.54 -20.23
C LYS A 253 -8.51 -14.68 -21.31
#